data_AF-A0A9X2S7H2-F1
#
_entry.id   AF-A0A9X2S7H2-F1
#
_cell.length_a   1.000
_cell.length_b   1.000
_cell.length_c   1.000
_cell.angle_alpha   90.00
_cell.angle_beta   90.00
_cell.angle_gamma   90.00
#
_symmetry.space_group_name_H-M   'P 1'
#
loop_
_entity.id
_entity.type
_entity.pdbx_description
1 polymer ?
#
loop_
_entity_poly.entity_id
_entity_poly.type
_entity_poly.pdbx_seq_one_letter_code
_entity_poly.pdbx_strand_id
1 'polypeptide(L)'
;MNGITPLNMQTTYPKVYIDRELPKVIVDQYECFAEAGLKNNTDLSREFVEYARSQFLAGVDKIVSEGNRMARIENRMPDAIPEIAFDNAMENKDWNIDIIPKSRPKIDVKGHLNLEWEMGKLNFYKESVLNYKKGNELGSYINMGL
;
A
#
# COMPACT_ATOMS: atom_id res chain seq x y z
N MET A 1 -52.68 53.28 3.81
CA MET A 1 -52.11 52.06 4.42
C MET A 1 -52.64 50.85 3.65
N ASN A 2 -51.91 50.36 2.66
CA ASN A 2 -52.10 49.05 2.03
C ASN A 2 -50.72 48.38 2.14
N GLY A 3 -50.46 47.28 2.81
CA GLY A 3 -51.28 46.14 3.21
C GLY A 3 -50.33 44.95 3.03
N ILE A 4 -49.35 44.84 3.94
CA ILE A 4 -48.24 43.90 3.80
C ILE A 4 -48.81 42.48 3.86
N THR A 5 -48.76 41.75 2.75
CA THR A 5 -49.14 40.34 2.73
C THR A 5 -48.07 39.57 3.51
N PRO A 6 -48.41 38.80 4.56
CA PRO A 6 -47.41 38.08 5.33
C PRO A 6 -46.73 37.05 4.44
N LEU A 7 -45.41 37.16 4.32
CA LEU A 7 -44.58 36.19 3.62
C LEU A 7 -44.28 35.05 4.59
N ASN A 8 -44.70 33.83 4.26
CA ASN A 8 -44.34 32.64 5.03
C ASN A 8 -43.12 31.97 4.39
N MET A 9 -42.09 31.73 5.20
CA MET A 9 -40.78 31.24 4.77
C MET A 9 -40.46 29.97 5.53
N GLN A 10 -40.30 28.86 4.80
CA GLN A 10 -39.89 27.58 5.37
C GLN A 10 -38.47 27.25 4.89
N THR A 11 -37.55 27.20 5.84
CA THR A 11 -36.13 26.94 5.57
C THR A 11 -35.79 25.51 5.97
N THR A 12 -35.25 24.74 5.03
CA THR A 12 -34.59 23.46 5.28
C THR A 12 -33.09 23.70 5.29
N TYR A 13 -32.43 23.42 6.41
CA TYR A 13 -30.99 23.58 6.54
C TYR A 13 -30.23 22.54 5.73
N PRO A 14 -29.07 22.91 5.15
CA PRO A 14 -28.20 21.94 4.52
C PRO A 14 -27.66 20.94 5.54
N LYS A 15 -27.46 19.70 5.09
CA LYS A 15 -26.84 18.64 5.90
C LYS A 15 -25.61 18.09 5.18
N VAL A 16 -24.60 17.75 5.95
CA VAL A 16 -23.39 17.08 5.44
C VAL A 16 -23.18 15.83 6.27
N TYR A 17 -23.07 14.70 5.58
CA TYR A 17 -22.68 13.42 6.15
C TYR A 17 -21.21 13.18 5.78
N ILE A 18 -20.39 13.00 6.80
CA ILE A 18 -18.96 12.81 6.68
C ILE A 18 -18.65 11.40 7.18
N ASP A 19 -18.28 10.52 6.27
CA ASP A 19 -17.71 9.21 6.57
C ASP A 19 -16.22 9.26 6.26
N ARG A 20 -15.39 8.91 7.24
CA ARG A 20 -13.94 9.04 7.10
C ARG A 20 -13.18 7.98 7.86
N GLU A 21 -12.09 7.52 7.25
CA GLU A 21 -11.02 6.79 7.90
C GLU A 21 -9.73 7.61 7.84
N LEU A 22 -9.11 7.81 9.00
CA LEU A 22 -7.83 8.51 9.08
C LEU A 22 -6.76 7.75 8.29
N PRO A 23 -5.84 8.46 7.62
CA PRO A 23 -4.76 7.82 6.88
C PRO A 23 -3.90 6.98 7.81
N LYS A 24 -3.75 5.70 7.46
CA LYS A 24 -2.89 4.71 8.11
C LYS A 24 -1.78 4.36 7.15
N VAL A 25 -0.54 4.46 7.61
CA VAL A 25 0.64 4.05 6.86
C VAL A 25 0.96 2.61 7.23
N ILE A 26 0.99 1.73 6.23
CA ILE A 26 1.39 0.34 6.36
C ILE A 26 2.78 0.22 5.75
N VAL A 27 3.73 -0.25 6.55
CA VAL A 27 5.12 -0.46 6.12
C VAL A 27 5.42 -1.96 6.20
N ASP A 28 5.62 -2.58 5.04
CA ASP A 28 6.11 -3.94 4.93
C ASP A 28 7.64 -3.92 4.75
N GLN A 29 8.34 -4.51 5.72
CA GLN A 29 9.81 -4.57 5.78
C GLN A 29 10.35 -5.98 5.59
N TYR A 30 9.51 -6.93 5.17
CA TYR A 30 9.90 -8.33 5.09
C TYR A 30 11.17 -8.53 4.25
N GLU A 31 11.24 -7.93 3.06
CA GLU A 31 12.41 -8.05 2.16
C GLU A 31 13.69 -7.48 2.79
N CYS A 32 13.60 -6.35 3.50
CA CYS A 32 14.74 -5.75 4.20
C CYS A 32 15.27 -6.66 5.31
N PHE A 33 14.38 -7.26 6.10
CA PHE A 33 14.75 -8.17 7.17
C PHE A 33 15.27 -9.51 6.63
N ALA A 34 14.69 -10.00 5.53
CA ALA A 34 15.15 -11.17 4.83
C ALA A 34 16.63 -11.02 4.42
N GLU A 35 17.02 -9.88 3.85
CA GLU A 35 18.43 -9.61 3.50
C GLU A 35 19.35 -9.49 4.72
N ALA A 36 18.83 -9.06 5.86
CA ALA A 36 19.56 -8.98 7.12
C ALA A 36 19.68 -10.33 7.86
N GLY A 37 19.30 -11.44 7.22
CA GLY A 37 19.39 -12.78 7.80
C GLY A 37 18.19 -13.16 8.67
N LEU A 38 17.09 -12.39 8.62
CA LEU A 38 15.84 -12.66 9.36
C LEU A 38 14.74 -13.21 8.42
N LYS A 39 15.13 -14.06 7.46
CA LYS A 39 14.19 -14.79 6.59
C LYS A 39 13.34 -15.76 7.40
N ASN A 40 12.13 -16.04 6.91
CA ASN A 40 11.37 -17.17 7.42
C ASN A 40 12.05 -18.52 7.05
N ASN A 41 11.72 -19.59 7.77
CA ASN A 41 12.36 -20.90 7.57
C ASN A 41 12.16 -21.46 6.15
N THR A 42 11.00 -21.20 5.53
CA THR A 42 10.67 -21.72 4.21
C THR A 42 11.47 -21.05 3.08
N ASP A 43 11.60 -19.73 3.13
CA ASP A 43 12.34 -18.96 2.13
C ASP A 43 13.84 -19.14 2.29
N LEU A 44 14.32 -19.23 3.55
CA LEU A 44 15.70 -19.61 3.84
C LEU A 44 16.04 -20.99 3.26
N SER A 45 15.16 -21.97 3.47
CA SER A 45 15.37 -23.33 2.94
C SER A 45 15.41 -23.34 1.41
N ARG A 46 14.54 -22.56 0.75
CA ARG A 46 14.52 -22.44 -0.71
C ARG A 46 15.82 -21.85 -1.24
N GLU A 47 16.30 -20.77 -0.64
CA GLU A 47 17.58 -20.15 -1.01
C GLU A 47 18.75 -21.12 -0.84
N PHE A 48 18.81 -21.86 0.26
CA PHE A 48 19.85 -22.87 0.45
C PHE A 48 19.81 -23.98 -0.59
N VAL A 49 18.63 -24.41 -1.03
CA VAL A 49 18.49 -25.41 -2.10
C VAL A 49 19.03 -24.85 -3.43
N GLU A 50 18.70 -23.61 -3.76
CA GLU A 50 19.21 -22.95 -4.98
C GLU A 50 20.72 -22.77 -4.93
N TYR A 51 21.24 -22.32 -3.79
CA TYR A 51 22.67 -22.19 -3.55
C TYR A 51 23.39 -23.54 -3.67
N ALA A 52 22.89 -24.57 -2.98
CA ALA A 52 23.46 -25.91 -3.03
C ALA A 52 23.47 -26.48 -4.46
N ARG A 53 22.39 -26.24 -5.23
CA ARG A 53 22.33 -26.64 -6.64
C ARG A 53 23.38 -25.90 -7.48
N SER A 54 23.56 -24.60 -7.28
CA SER A 54 24.59 -23.82 -7.98
C SER A 54 25.99 -24.34 -7.67
N GLN A 55 26.29 -24.60 -6.40
CA GLN A 55 27.59 -25.14 -5.99
C GLN A 55 27.81 -26.56 -6.52
N PHE A 56 26.77 -27.40 -6.52
CA PHE A 56 26.83 -28.73 -7.10
C PHE A 56 27.16 -28.70 -8.60
N LEU A 57 26.47 -27.86 -9.37
CA LEU A 57 26.73 -27.71 -10.81
C LEU A 57 28.14 -27.17 -11.07
N ALA A 58 28.58 -26.15 -10.33
CA ALA A 58 29.94 -25.63 -10.44
C ALA A 58 31.01 -26.71 -10.13
N GLY A 59 30.75 -27.58 -9.14
CA GLY A 59 31.61 -28.72 -8.83
C GLY A 59 31.65 -29.76 -9.95
N VAL A 60 30.50 -30.10 -10.54
CA VAL A 60 30.42 -31.00 -11.70
C VAL A 60 31.19 -30.43 -12.88
N ASP A 61 30.98 -29.15 -13.21
CA ASP A 61 31.67 -28.48 -14.32
C ASP A 61 33.18 -28.47 -14.11
N LYS A 62 33.65 -28.23 -12.88
CA LYS A 62 35.07 -28.30 -12.53
C LYS A 62 35.62 -29.70 -12.77
N ILE A 63 34.99 -30.75 -12.25
CA ILE A 63 35.43 -32.14 -12.43
C ILE A 63 35.48 -32.53 -13.90
N VAL A 64 34.45 -32.15 -14.68
CA VAL A 64 34.40 -32.43 -16.12
C VAL A 64 35.51 -31.69 -16.87
N SER A 65 35.76 -30.43 -16.53
CA SER A 65 36.83 -29.63 -17.12
C SER A 65 38.22 -30.23 -16.84
N GLU A 66 38.49 -30.58 -15.59
CA GLU A 66 39.73 -31.25 -15.18
C GLU A 66 39.90 -32.62 -15.87
N GLY A 67 38.82 -33.41 -15.96
CA GLY A 67 38.82 -34.69 -16.65
C GLY A 67 39.09 -34.56 -18.15
N ASN A 68 38.45 -33.61 -18.82
CA ASN A 68 38.71 -33.30 -20.24
C ASN A 68 40.14 -32.85 -20.48
N ARG A 69 40.71 -32.11 -19.53
CA ARG A 69 42.09 -31.65 -19.58
C ARG A 69 43.08 -32.80 -19.39
N MET A 70 42.80 -33.71 -18.45
CA MET A 70 43.59 -34.93 -18.24
C MET A 70 43.51 -35.88 -19.43
N ALA A 71 42.37 -35.98 -20.10
CA ALA A 71 42.22 -36.76 -21.33
C ALA A 71 43.05 -36.21 -22.50
N ARG A 72 43.54 -34.97 -22.38
CA ARG A 72 44.33 -34.23 -23.38
C ARG A 72 45.77 -33.98 -22.92
N ILE A 73 46.25 -34.74 -21.94
CA ILE A 73 47.57 -34.57 -21.30
C ILE A 73 48.74 -34.66 -22.30
N GLU A 74 48.52 -35.34 -23.43
CA GLU A 74 49.50 -35.45 -24.52
C GLU A 74 49.83 -34.11 -25.19
N ASN A 75 48.97 -33.09 -25.07
CA ASN A 75 49.20 -31.78 -25.67
C ASN A 75 50.29 -30.97 -24.96
N ARG A 76 50.75 -31.39 -23.77
CA ARG A 76 51.95 -30.93 -23.03
C ARG A 76 52.11 -29.42 -22.79
N MET A 77 51.10 -28.59 -23.11
CA MET A 77 51.24 -27.15 -22.97
C MET A 77 49.88 -26.44 -22.77
N PRO A 78 49.61 -25.90 -21.57
CA PRO A 78 50.30 -26.14 -20.29
C PRO A 78 50.05 -27.55 -19.73
N ASP A 79 50.99 -28.07 -18.94
CA ASP A 79 50.92 -29.40 -18.33
C ASP A 79 49.70 -29.54 -17.40
N ALA A 80 48.88 -30.57 -17.64
CA ALA A 80 47.60 -30.74 -16.95
C ALA A 80 47.73 -30.97 -15.43
N ILE A 81 48.62 -31.87 -15.01
CA ILE A 81 48.81 -32.25 -13.61
C ILE A 81 49.25 -31.07 -12.72
N PRO A 82 50.33 -30.32 -13.04
CA PRO A 82 50.79 -29.24 -12.18
C PRO A 82 49.80 -28.07 -12.11
N GLU A 83 49.08 -27.76 -13.19
CA GLU A 83 48.11 -26.66 -13.17
C GLU A 83 46.87 -27.01 -12.35
N ILE A 84 46.31 -28.22 -12.53
CA ILE A 84 45.19 -28.70 -11.70
C ILE A 84 45.61 -28.76 -10.22
N ALA A 85 46.84 -29.20 -9.93
CA ALA A 85 47.37 -29.21 -8.58
C ALA A 85 47.50 -27.80 -7.99
N PHE A 86 47.97 -26.83 -8.78
CA PHE A 86 48.09 -25.44 -8.36
C PHE A 86 46.72 -24.81 -8.07
N ASP A 87 45.76 -24.98 -8.98
CA ASP A 87 44.39 -24.47 -8.86
C ASP A 87 43.65 -25.05 -7.64
N ASN A 88 43.94 -26.31 -7.28
CA ASN A 88 43.37 -26.96 -6.11
C ASN A 88 44.13 -26.64 -4.80
N ALA A 89 45.40 -26.25 -4.88
CA ALA A 89 46.22 -25.94 -3.71
C ALA A 89 45.95 -24.52 -3.15
N MET A 90 45.56 -23.57 -4.01
CA MET A 90 45.26 -22.21 -3.58
C MET A 90 43.75 -21.99 -3.42
N GLU A 91 43.31 -21.81 -2.18
CA GLU A 91 41.97 -21.30 -1.90
C GLU A 91 41.95 -19.79 -2.20
N ASN A 92 41.49 -19.43 -3.39
CA ASN A 92 41.30 -18.03 -3.78
C ASN A 92 40.02 -17.49 -3.09
N LYS A 93 40.17 -17.02 -1.86
CA LYS A 93 39.08 -16.41 -1.10
C LYS A 93 39.02 -14.91 -1.41
N ASP A 94 37.96 -14.49 -2.09
CA ASP A 94 37.65 -13.08 -2.27
C ASP A 94 36.92 -12.55 -1.02
N TRP A 95 37.48 -11.50 -0.42
CA TRP A 95 36.90 -10.85 0.76
C TRP A 95 36.22 -9.57 0.32
N ASN A 96 34.89 -9.62 0.22
CA ASN A 96 34.10 -8.46 -0.13
C ASN A 96 33.32 -7.93 1.08
N ILE A 97 33.14 -6.61 1.14
CA ILE A 97 32.29 -5.94 2.12
C ILE A 97 31.11 -5.37 1.36
N ASP A 98 29.89 -5.73 1.77
CA ASP A 98 28.67 -5.18 1.20
C ASP A 98 27.77 -4.59 2.27
N ILE A 99 26.90 -3.67 1.86
CA ILE A 99 25.94 -2.97 2.72
C ILE A 99 24.56 -3.60 2.53
N ILE A 100 23.96 -4.04 3.64
CA ILE A 100 22.60 -4.57 3.72
C ILE A 100 21.72 -3.66 4.61
N PRO A 101 20.41 -3.54 4.36
CA PRO A 101 19.66 -4.08 3.22
C PRO A 101 19.81 -3.23 1.94
N LYS A 102 19.75 -3.89 0.78
CA LYS A 102 19.65 -3.29 -0.56
C LYS A 102 18.20 -3.00 -0.94
N SER A 103 17.27 -3.81 -0.45
CA SER A 103 15.84 -3.65 -0.72
C SER A 103 15.23 -2.47 0.02
N ARG A 104 14.22 -1.84 -0.58
CA ARG A 104 13.43 -0.77 0.03
C ARG A 104 12.15 -1.37 0.63
N PRO A 105 11.70 -0.90 1.81
CA PRO A 105 10.44 -1.34 2.37
C PRO A 105 9.28 -0.90 1.48
N LYS A 106 8.22 -1.71 1.44
CA LYS A 106 6.99 -1.40 0.68
C LYS A 106 6.08 -0.57 1.58
N ILE A 107 5.67 0.60 1.10
CA ILE A 107 4.85 1.54 1.86
C ILE A 107 3.51 1.68 1.15
N ASP A 108 2.43 1.45 1.89
CA ASP A 108 1.05 1.65 1.46
C ASP A 108 0.35 2.63 2.41
N VAL A 109 -0.57 3.43 1.88
CA VAL A 109 -1.33 4.42 2.67
C VAL A 109 -2.81 4.17 2.44
N LYS A 110 -3.51 3.79 3.51
CA LYS A 110 -4.95 3.52 3.49
C LYS A 110 -5.70 4.61 4.23
N GLY A 111 -6.78 5.10 3.65
CA GLY A 111 -7.67 6.08 4.25
C GLY A 111 -8.70 6.50 3.23
N HIS A 112 -9.82 7.04 3.71
CA HIS A 112 -10.87 7.53 2.82
C HIS A 112 -11.60 8.71 3.45
N LEU A 113 -12.17 9.54 2.57
CA LEU A 113 -13.04 10.63 2.93
C LEU A 113 -14.23 10.62 1.96
N ASN A 114 -15.38 10.22 2.49
CA ASN A 114 -16.64 10.22 1.79
C ASN A 114 -17.47 11.39 2.32
N LEU A 115 -17.89 12.27 1.41
CA LEU A 115 -18.71 13.44 1.72
C LEU A 115 -20.01 13.33 0.93
N GLU A 116 -21.11 13.19 1.65
CA GLU A 116 -22.45 13.32 1.09
C GLU A 116 -23.08 14.60 1.63
N TRP A 117 -23.76 15.36 0.78
CA TRP A 117 -24.43 16.59 1.22
C TRP A 117 -25.81 16.75 0.62
N GLU A 118 -26.72 17.26 1.44
CA GLU A 118 -28.05 17.69 1.04
C GLU A 118 -28.08 19.21 1.03
N MET A 119 -28.41 19.79 -0.13
CA MET A 119 -28.57 21.24 -0.24
C MET A 119 -29.78 21.70 0.56
N GLY A 120 -29.59 22.79 1.32
CA GLY A 120 -30.68 23.49 1.97
C GLY A 120 -31.63 24.07 0.93
N LYS A 121 -32.92 24.14 1.28
CA LYS A 121 -33.97 24.67 0.43
C LYS A 121 -34.74 25.74 1.18
N LEU A 122 -35.17 26.77 0.46
CA LEU A 122 -35.93 27.86 1.02
C LEU A 122 -37.21 27.98 0.22
N ASN A 123 -38.33 27.62 0.84
CA ASN A 123 -39.64 27.63 0.22
C ASN A 123 -40.40 28.87 0.68
N PHE A 124 -40.92 29.63 -0.29
CA PHE A 124 -41.75 30.79 -0.04
C PHE A 124 -43.20 30.45 -0.39
N TYR A 125 -44.12 30.69 0.55
CA TYR A 125 -45.54 30.57 0.30
C TYR A 125 -46.18 31.95 0.42
N LYS A 126 -46.90 32.35 -0.63
CA LYS A 126 -47.73 33.56 -0.59
C LYS A 126 -49.08 33.19 -0.01
N GLU A 127 -49.28 33.49 1.27
CA GLU A 127 -50.57 33.27 1.89
C GLU A 127 -51.58 34.29 1.35
N SER A 128 -52.75 33.81 0.91
CA SER A 128 -53.80 34.71 0.44
C SER A 128 -54.33 35.56 1.61
N VAL A 129 -54.55 36.86 1.36
CA VAL A 129 -54.99 37.84 2.38
C VAL A 129 -56.29 37.42 3.09
N LEU A 130 -57.09 36.56 2.46
CA LEU A 130 -58.34 36.00 2.99
C LEU A 130 -58.13 35.00 4.15
N ASN A 131 -57.06 34.21 4.11
CA ASN A 131 -56.78 33.20 5.16
C ASN A 131 -56.16 33.84 6.41
N TYR A 132 -55.32 34.86 6.23
CA TYR A 132 -54.73 35.62 7.34
C TYR A 132 -55.80 36.34 8.19
N LYS A 133 -56.78 36.99 7.54
CA LYS A 133 -57.88 37.65 8.27
C LYS A 133 -58.74 36.65 9.03
N LYS A 134 -59.07 35.50 8.43
CA LYS A 134 -59.89 34.45 9.06
C LYS A 134 -59.20 33.81 10.28
N GLY A 135 -57.88 33.61 10.24
CA GLY A 135 -57.10 33.05 11.36
C GLY A 135 -56.94 34.04 12.53
N ASN A 136 -56.72 35.33 12.23
CA ASN A 136 -56.62 36.37 13.26
C ASN A 136 -57.98 36.69 13.91
N GLU A 137 -59.08 36.62 13.15
CA GLU A 137 -60.43 36.74 13.68
C GLU A 137 -60.71 35.59 14.67
N LEU A 138 -60.43 34.33 14.32
CA LEU A 138 -60.56 33.19 15.23
C LEU A 138 -59.67 33.29 16.48
N GLY A 139 -58.42 33.78 16.36
CA GLY A 139 -57.55 34.03 17.52
C GLY A 139 -58.02 35.17 18.43
N SER A 140 -58.71 36.17 17.87
CA SER A 140 -59.31 37.27 18.63
C SER A 140 -60.58 36.86 19.37
N TYR A 141 -61.38 35.95 18.79
CA TYR A 141 -62.57 35.41 19.47
C TYR A 141 -62.22 34.49 20.64
N ILE A 142 -61.04 33.84 20.63
CA ILE A 142 -60.56 33.02 21.75
C ILE A 142 -60.05 33.89 22.92
N ASN A 143 -59.60 35.12 22.65
CA ASN A 143 -59.08 36.05 23.67
C ASN A 143 -60.13 37.06 24.19
N MET A 144 -61.35 37.02 23.67
CA MET A 144 -62.46 37.90 24.07
C MET A 144 -63.65 37.13 24.65
N GLY A 145 -63.41 35.86 25.01
CA GLY A 145 -64.38 34.97 25.63
C GLY A 145 -63.68 33.96 26.54
N LEU A 146 -63.03 34.46 27.60
CA LEU A 146 -62.85 33.85 28.94
C LEU A 146 -61.96 34.77 29.80
#